data_AF-A0AAD7C0Q8-F1
#
_entry.id   AF-A0AAD7C0Q8-F1
#
_cell.length_a   1.000
_cell.length_b   1.000
_cell.length_c   1.000
_cell.angle_alpha   90.00
_cell.angle_beta   90.00
_cell.angle_gamma   90.00
#
_symmetry.space_group_name_H-M   'P 1'
#
loop_
_entity.id
_entity.type
_entity.pdbx_description
1 polymer ?
#
loop_
_entity_poly.entity_id
_entity_poly.type
_entity_poly.pdbx_seq_one_letter_code
_entity_poly.pdbx_strand_id
1 'polypeptide(L)'
;LAPESVVEYLQTYWMKDVKLWSAVHRVDRTIFELGDTNMLVESWHHLLKGDFLEGKQNRRLDHLIHALYDIAIPYFIARHHRQTMGFEGPDLALKHRLEVT
;
A
#
# COMPACT_ATOMS: atom_id res chain seq x y z
N LEU A 1 23.75 4.74 -6.96
CA LEU A 1 24.13 6.00 -7.65
C LEU A 1 22.84 6.74 -7.95
N ALA A 2 22.73 8.01 -7.56
CA ALA A 2 21.61 8.84 -7.96
C ALA A 2 21.72 9.17 -9.45
N PRO A 3 20.59 9.31 -10.19
CA PRO A 3 20.64 9.72 -11.59
C PRO A 3 21.26 11.11 -11.71
N GLU A 4 22.12 11.31 -12.72
CA GLU A 4 22.77 12.61 -12.97
C GLU A 4 21.74 13.70 -13.32
N SER A 5 20.61 13.32 -13.90
CA SER A 5 19.49 14.21 -14.19
C SER A 5 18.16 13.53 -13.87
N VAL A 6 17.38 14.17 -12.98
CA VAL A 6 16.00 13.75 -12.68
C VAL A 6 15.13 13.81 -13.93
N VAL A 7 15.36 14.78 -14.81
CA VAL A 7 14.58 14.95 -16.05
C VAL A 7 14.80 13.77 -16.99
N GLU A 8 16.05 13.37 -17.19
CA GLU A 8 16.40 12.25 -18.07
C GLU A 8 15.88 10.91 -17.53
N TYR A 9 15.95 10.72 -16.21
CA TYR A 9 15.34 9.58 -15.54
C TYR A 9 13.83 9.52 -15.79
N LEU A 10 13.12 10.62 -15.54
CA LEU A 10 11.67 10.67 -15.75
C LEU A 10 11.31 10.43 -17.23
N GLN A 11 12.04 11.03 -18.17
CA GLN A 11 11.81 10.81 -19.60
C GLN A 11 12.04 9.36 -20.03
N THR A 12 13.09 8.73 -19.51
CA THR A 12 13.49 7.38 -19.91
C THR A 12 12.56 6.30 -19.36
N TYR A 13 12.14 6.44 -18.10
CA TYR A 13 11.46 5.39 -17.34
C TYR A 13 10.00 5.68 -17.03
N TRP A 14 9.59 6.95 -16.89
CA TRP A 14 8.23 7.29 -16.46
C TRP A 14 7.37 7.84 -17.59
N MET A 15 7.91 8.70 -18.47
CA MET A 15 7.14 9.33 -19.54
C MET A 15 6.70 8.35 -20.64
N LYS A 16 7.27 7.13 -20.70
CA LYS A 16 6.82 6.08 -21.61
C LYS A 16 5.56 5.37 -21.11
N ASP A 17 5.38 5.30 -19.80
CA ASP A 17 4.31 4.55 -19.14
C ASP A 17 3.20 5.46 -18.57
N VAL A 18 2.81 6.49 -19.33
CA VAL A 18 1.80 7.49 -18.93
C VAL A 18 0.50 6.86 -18.43
N LYS A 19 0.12 5.69 -18.97
CA LYS A 19 -1.09 4.94 -18.57
C LYS A 19 -1.05 4.41 -17.14
N LEU A 20 0.14 4.23 -16.54
CA LEU A 20 0.28 3.76 -15.16
C LEU A 20 0.08 4.90 -14.16
N TRP A 21 0.63 6.08 -14.43
CA TRP A 21 0.67 7.16 -13.44
C TRP A 21 -0.29 8.32 -13.71
N SER A 22 -0.75 8.54 -14.95
CA SER A 22 -1.63 9.66 -15.26
C SER A 22 -3.08 9.41 -14.82
N ALA A 23 -3.67 10.38 -14.11
CA ALA A 23 -5.04 10.29 -13.59
C ALA A 23 -6.10 10.11 -14.68
N VAL A 24 -5.89 10.68 -15.88
CA VAL A 24 -6.85 10.57 -16.99
C VAL A 24 -6.98 9.16 -17.57
N HIS A 25 -6.00 8.28 -17.30
CA HIS A 25 -6.02 6.87 -17.73
C HIS A 25 -6.48 5.91 -16.62
N ARG A 26 -6.93 6.42 -15.47
CA ARG A 26 -7.42 5.64 -14.32
C ARG A 26 -8.96 5.61 -14.25
N VAL A 27 -9.61 5.45 -15.39
CA VAL A 27 -11.07 5.33 -15.48
C VAL A 27 -11.45 3.85 -15.35
N ASP A 28 -12.58 3.57 -14.68
CA ASP A 28 -13.17 2.22 -14.50
C ASP A 28 -12.27 1.16 -13.81
N ARG A 29 -11.22 1.59 -13.12
CA ARG A 29 -10.37 0.69 -12.32
C ARG A 29 -10.96 0.48 -10.93
N THR A 30 -11.03 -0.78 -10.51
CA THR A 30 -11.33 -1.14 -9.12
C THR A 30 -10.24 -0.60 -8.17
N ILE A 31 -10.56 -0.47 -6.88
CA ILE A 31 -9.58 -0.06 -5.85
C ILE A 31 -8.31 -0.93 -5.86
N PHE A 32 -8.43 -2.21 -6.23
CA PHE A 32 -7.29 -3.12 -6.36
C PHE A 32 -6.46 -2.84 -7.62
N GLU A 33 -7.09 -2.42 -8.73
CA GLU A 33 -6.42 -2.02 -9.99
C GLU A 33 -5.88 -0.58 -9.97
N LEU A 34 -6.40 0.27 -9.09
CA LEU A 34 -5.79 1.56 -8.70
C LEU A 34 -4.53 1.35 -7.83
N GLY A 35 -4.39 0.13 -7.29
CA GLY A 35 -3.25 -0.34 -6.51
C GLY A 35 -1.96 -0.59 -7.31
N ASP A 36 -1.99 -0.51 -8.64
CA ASP A 36 -0.81 -0.53 -9.52
C ASP A 36 0.10 0.70 -9.36
N THR A 37 -0.20 1.56 -8.38
CA THR A 37 0.61 2.69 -7.99
C THR A 37 1.29 2.39 -6.65
N ASN A 38 2.40 3.06 -6.38
CA ASN A 38 3.20 2.84 -5.18
C ASN A 38 2.44 3.13 -3.86
N MET A 39 1.23 3.67 -3.90
CA MET A 39 0.45 4.11 -2.75
C MET A 39 0.11 2.99 -1.75
N LEU A 40 -0.28 1.80 -2.22
CA LEU A 40 -0.57 0.68 -1.33
C LEU A 40 0.70 0.18 -0.64
N VAL A 41 1.79 0.10 -1.39
CA VAL A 41 3.11 -0.27 -0.86
C VAL A 41 3.61 0.77 0.14
N GLU A 42 3.46 2.06 -0.16
CA GLU A 42 3.86 3.16 0.72
C GLU A 42 3.04 3.20 2.01
N SER A 43 1.71 3.09 1.92
CA SER A 43 0.83 3.02 3.09
C SER A 43 1.13 1.80 3.97
N TRP A 44 1.39 0.64 3.35
CA TRP A 44 1.86 -0.54 4.06
C TRP A 44 3.21 -0.29 4.73
N HIS A 45 4.16 0.29 4.02
CA HIS A 45 5.49 0.57 4.55
C HIS A 45 5.46 1.59 5.69
N HIS A 46 4.58 2.58 5.63
CA HIS A 46 4.32 3.52 6.72
C HIS A 46 3.79 2.81 7.96
N LEU A 47 2.79 1.92 7.79
CA LEU A 47 2.24 1.12 8.88
C LEU A 47 3.31 0.20 9.50
N LEU A 48 4.05 -0.54 8.66
CA LEU A 48 5.13 -1.42 9.08
C LEU A 48 6.19 -0.66 9.87
N LYS A 49 6.64 0.48 9.35
CA LYS A 49 7.68 1.28 10.00
C LYS A 49 7.17 1.89 11.31
N GLY A 50 5.97 2.46 11.32
CA GLY A 50 5.42 3.16 12.47
C GLY A 50 5.04 2.20 13.60
N ASP A 51 4.16 1.24 13.28
CA ASP A 51 3.45 0.47 14.30
C ASP A 51 4.17 -0.84 14.64
N PHE A 52 4.83 -1.48 13.67
CA PHE A 52 5.45 -2.80 13.88
C PHE A 52 6.95 -2.77 14.10
N LEU A 53 7.64 -1.75 13.59
CA LEU A 53 9.10 -1.57 13.76
C LEU A 53 9.47 -0.44 14.72
N GLU A 54 8.50 0.13 15.43
CA GLU A 54 8.69 1.20 16.42
C GLU A 54 9.39 2.46 15.84
N GLY A 55 9.15 2.76 14.56
CA GLY A 55 9.79 3.86 13.84
C GLY A 55 11.22 3.61 13.37
N LYS A 56 11.82 2.45 13.66
CA LYS A 56 13.24 2.16 13.35
C LYS A 56 13.41 1.59 11.94
N GLN A 57 14.27 2.22 11.13
CA GLN A 57 14.44 1.87 9.71
C GLN A 57 15.47 0.75 9.42
N ASN A 58 16.41 0.48 10.32
CA ASN A 58 17.47 -0.52 10.13
C ASN A 58 17.36 -1.64 11.16
N ARG A 59 16.46 -2.59 10.91
CA ARG A 59 16.38 -3.85 11.68
C ARG A 59 17.06 -4.96 10.89
N ARG A 60 17.68 -5.89 11.62
CA ARG A 60 18.20 -7.12 11.00
C ARG A 60 17.04 -7.92 10.40
N LEU A 61 17.35 -8.73 9.38
CA LEU A 61 16.35 -9.49 8.62
C LEU A 61 15.52 -10.43 9.50
N ASP A 62 16.14 -11.08 10.49
CA ASP A 62 15.47 -11.95 11.47
C ASP A 62 14.39 -11.20 12.26
N HIS A 63 14.69 -9.98 12.69
CA HIS A 63 13.72 -9.15 13.39
C HIS A 63 12.58 -8.69 12.47
N LEU A 64 12.87 -8.40 11.19
CA LEU A 64 11.83 -8.08 10.21
C LEU A 64 10.90 -9.29 10.00
N ILE A 65 11.46 -10.50 9.84
CA ILE A 65 10.66 -11.72 9.68
C ILE A 65 9.75 -11.94 10.88
N HIS A 66 10.29 -11.80 12.10
CA HIS A 66 9.51 -11.87 13.32
C HIS A 66 8.37 -10.83 13.35
N ALA A 67 8.66 -9.56 13.04
CA ALA A 67 7.62 -8.52 13.01
C ALA A 67 6.54 -8.80 11.96
N LEU A 68 6.91 -9.31 10.79
CA LEU A 68 5.93 -9.67 9.75
C LEU A 68 5.06 -10.85 10.18
N TYR A 69 5.65 -11.89 10.76
CA TYR A 69 4.93 -13.13 11.08
C TYR A 69 4.16 -13.05 12.40
N ASP A 70 4.84 -12.65 13.47
CA ASP A 70 4.30 -12.73 14.83
C ASP A 70 3.50 -11.49 15.24
N ILE A 71 3.65 -10.36 14.54
CA ILE A 71 2.97 -9.10 14.87
C ILE A 71 1.97 -8.72 13.78
N ALA A 72 2.44 -8.55 12.54
CA ALA A 72 1.61 -8.02 11.47
C ALA A 72 0.47 -8.95 11.05
N ILE A 73 0.72 -10.26 10.88
CA ILE A 73 -0.33 -11.22 10.50
C ILE A 73 -1.45 -11.27 11.56
N PRO A 74 -1.16 -11.49 12.87
CA PRO A 74 -2.20 -11.47 13.90
C PRO A 74 -2.96 -10.14 13.95
N TYR A 75 -2.27 -9.02 13.76
CA TYR A 75 -2.91 -7.70 13.72
C TYR A 75 -3.98 -7.61 12.62
N PHE A 76 -3.68 -8.03 11.38
CA PHE A 76 -4.65 -7.99 10.30
C PHE A 76 -5.78 -9.00 10.44
N ILE A 77 -5.51 -10.18 11.00
CA ILE A 77 -6.56 -11.15 11.34
C ILE A 77 -7.54 -10.54 12.34
N ALA A 78 -7.01 -9.96 13.44
CA ALA A 78 -7.85 -9.32 14.46
C ALA A 78 -8.63 -8.14 13.88
N ARG A 79 -7.99 -7.32 13.03
CA ARG A 79 -8.63 -6.21 12.33
C ARG A 79 -9.78 -6.68 11.45
N HIS A 80 -9.56 -7.72 10.65
CA HIS A 80 -10.59 -8.29 9.79
C HIS A 80 -11.78 -8.80 10.61
N HIS A 81 -11.53 -9.50 11.72
CA HIS A 81 -12.61 -9.92 12.62
C HIS A 81 -13.40 -8.73 13.17
N ARG A 82 -12.73 -7.66 13.62
CA ARG A 82 -13.40 -6.44 14.10
C ARG A 82 -14.26 -5.79 13.02
N GLN A 83 -13.79 -5.77 11.77
CA GLN A 83 -14.57 -5.28 10.62
C GLN A 83 -15.82 -6.14 10.39
N THR A 84 -15.69 -7.47 10.40
CA THR A 84 -16.84 -8.37 10.22
C THR A 84 -17.89 -8.25 11.32
N MET A 85 -17.47 -7.89 12.54
CA MET A 85 -18.37 -7.64 13.67
C MET A 85 -18.94 -6.22 13.71
N GLY A 86 -18.51 -5.34 12.79
CA GLY A 86 -18.97 -3.95 12.70
C GLY A 86 -18.30 -2.97 13.67
N PHE A 87 -17.24 -3.38 14.37
CA PHE A 87 -16.45 -2.47 15.23
C PHE A 87 -15.53 -1.55 14.44
N GLU A 88 -15.16 -1.95 13.22
CA GLU A 88 -14.41 -1.14 12.27
C GLU A 88 -15.22 -0.97 10.98
N GLY A 89 -15.06 0.19 10.32
CA GLY A 89 -15.72 0.44 9.05
C GLY A 89 -15.32 -0.56 7.94
N PRO A 90 -16.17 -0.75 6.92
CA PRO A 90 -15.87 -1.62 5.80
C PRO A 90 -14.59 -1.15 5.09
N ASP A 91 -13.82 -2.10 4.55
CA ASP A 91 -12.72 -1.75 3.67
C ASP A 91 -13.22 -0.96 2.46
N LEU A 92 -12.34 -0.22 1.79
CA LEU A 92 -12.73 0.67 0.70
C LEU A 92 -13.45 -0.07 -0.44
N ALA A 93 -13.09 -1.34 -0.70
CA ALA A 93 -13.71 -2.13 -1.75
C ALA A 93 -15.11 -2.62 -1.35
N LEU A 94 -15.32 -3.02 -0.11
CA LEU A 94 -16.62 -3.36 0.46
C LEU A 94 -17.51 -2.12 0.53
N LYS A 95 -16.98 -0.98 0.98
CA LYS A 95 -17.68 0.30 1.00
C LYS A 95 -18.18 0.68 -0.39
N HIS A 96 -17.31 0.59 -1.40
CA HIS A 96 -17.69 0.89 -2.78
C HIS A 96 -18.80 -0.06 -3.30
N ARG A 97 -18.72 -1.36 -3.00
CA ARG A 97 -19.79 -2.32 -3.36
C ARG A 97 -21.14 -1.96 -2.72
N LEU A 98 -21.12 -1.51 -1.46
CA LEU A 98 -22.32 -1.10 -0.74
C LEU A 98 -22.90 0.24 -1.25
N GLU A 99 -22.08 1.15 -1.76
CA GLU A 99 -22.53 2.43 -2.32
C GLU A 99 -23.17 2.29 -3.72
N VAL A 100 -22.83 1.23 -4.45
CA VAL A 100 -23.34 0.96 -5.81
C VAL A 100 -24.60 0.06 -5.80
N THR A 101 -24.95 -0.54 -4.66
CA THR A 101 -26.14 -1.40 -4.48
C THR A 101 -27.28 -0.62 -3.84
#